data_AF-A0A9P7W295-F1
#
_entry.id   AF-A0A9P7W295-F1
#
_cell.length_a   1.000
_cell.length_b   1.000
_cell.length_c   1.000
_cell.angle_alpha   90.00
_cell.angle_beta   90.00
_cell.angle_gamma   90.00
#
_symmetry.space_group_name_H-M   'P 1'
#
loop_
_entity.id
_entity.type
_entity.pdbx_description
1 polymer ?
#
loop_
_entity_poly.entity_id
_entity_poly.type
_entity_poly.pdbx_seq_one_letter_code
_entity_poly.pdbx_strand_id
1 'polypeptide(L)'
;MSSVTNSLLGSVPKFTGDNYHSWKFAISMVLRRTGAWDILLDKLDESKPASQKKTRSEEKDDKDKASKLDQALTTIGLTVDTSQYQYIENCSDGAKAWKALMDVL
;
A
#
# COMPACT_ATOMS: atom_id res chain seq x y z
N MET A 1 -14.59 6.24 10.01
CA MET A 1 -14.00 7.11 8.97
C MET A 1 -14.13 6.54 7.54
N SER A 2 -14.88 5.46 7.33
CA SER A 2 -14.87 4.65 6.10
C SER A 2 -15.52 5.30 4.88
N SER A 3 -16.41 6.29 5.07
CA SER A 3 -17.18 6.88 3.96
C SER A 3 -16.39 7.85 3.10
N VAL A 4 -15.38 8.54 3.65
CA VAL A 4 -14.65 9.58 2.91
C VAL A 4 -13.52 8.98 2.07
N THR A 5 -12.88 7.91 2.54
CA THR A 5 -11.81 7.24 1.81
C THR A 5 -12.31 6.60 0.51
N ASN A 6 -13.49 5.95 0.54
CA ASN A 6 -14.09 5.37 -0.67
C ASN A 6 -14.43 6.42 -1.73
N SER A 7 -14.85 7.62 -1.32
CA SER A 7 -15.12 8.73 -2.24
C SER A 7 -13.84 9.25 -2.91
N LEU A 8 -12.69 9.18 -2.25
CA LEU A 8 -11.41 9.63 -2.81
C LEU A 8 -10.85 8.64 -3.82
N LEU A 9 -11.04 7.33 -3.59
CA LEU A 9 -10.60 6.30 -4.53
C LEU A 9 -11.25 6.45 -5.91
N GLY A 10 -12.50 6.93 -5.98
CA GLY A 10 -13.17 7.22 -7.24
C GLY A 10 -12.53 8.34 -8.07
N SER A 11 -11.71 9.20 -7.45
CA SER A 11 -10.96 10.27 -8.14
C SER A 11 -9.57 9.84 -8.61
N VAL A 12 -9.10 8.67 -8.16
CA VAL A 12 -7.79 8.14 -8.57
C VAL A 12 -7.95 7.46 -9.94
N PRO A 13 -7.18 7.86 -10.97
CA PRO A 13 -7.22 7.18 -12.26
C PRO A 13 -6.80 5.72 -12.07
N LYS A 14 -7.47 4.79 -12.74
CA LYS A 14 -7.06 3.38 -12.69
C LYS A 14 -5.66 3.21 -13.26
N PHE A 15 -4.79 2.49 -12.55
CA PHE A 15 -3.45 2.18 -13.05
C PHE A 15 -3.53 1.17 -14.19
N THR A 16 -3.06 1.56 -15.37
CA THR A 16 -3.07 0.73 -16.59
C THR A 16 -1.67 0.28 -17.02
N GLY A 17 -0.62 0.69 -16.31
CA GLY A 17 0.77 0.59 -16.76
C GLY A 17 1.28 1.93 -17.29
N ASP A 18 0.58 2.51 -18.27
CA ASP A 18 1.06 3.70 -19.01
C ASP A 18 0.98 5.02 -18.20
N ASN A 19 0.19 5.05 -17.14
CA ASN A 19 -0.11 6.26 -16.36
C ASN A 19 0.55 6.27 -14.97
N TYR A 20 1.66 5.53 -14.81
CA TYR A 20 2.32 5.32 -13.52
C TYR A 20 2.54 6.60 -12.71
N HIS A 21 3.13 7.64 -13.30
CA HIS A 21 3.47 8.87 -12.55
C HIS A 21 2.23 9.56 -11.97
N SER A 22 1.17 9.68 -12.77
CA SER A 22 -0.10 10.29 -12.34
C SER A 22 -0.80 9.44 -11.30
N TRP A 23 -0.88 8.12 -11.53
CA TRP A 23 -1.46 7.19 -10.56
C TRP A 23 -0.70 7.20 -9.24
N LYS A 24 0.64 7.06 -9.29
CA LYS A 24 1.54 7.08 -8.13
C LYS A 24 1.33 8.31 -7.27
N PHE A 25 1.26 9.49 -7.89
CA PHE A 25 1.01 10.72 -7.16
C PHE A 25 -0.36 10.69 -6.46
N ALA A 26 -1.43 10.36 -7.19
CA ALA A 26 -2.79 10.34 -6.65
C ALA A 26 -2.94 9.34 -5.49
N ILE A 27 -2.46 8.10 -5.66
CA ILE A 27 -2.54 7.07 -4.63
C ILE A 27 -1.68 7.40 -3.40
N SER A 28 -0.54 8.07 -3.59
CA SER A 28 0.29 8.52 -2.46
C SER A 28 -0.47 9.50 -1.54
N MET A 29 -1.31 10.37 -2.10
CA MET A 29 -2.12 11.30 -1.30
C MET A 29 -3.18 10.57 -0.47
N VAL A 30 -3.79 9.51 -1.03
CA VAL A 30 -4.75 8.67 -0.30
C VAL A 30 -4.06 7.93 0.84
N LEU A 31 -2.91 7.32 0.58
CA LEU A 31 -2.13 6.58 1.58
C LEU A 31 -1.54 7.48 2.67
N ARG A 32 -1.18 8.72 2.35
CA ARG A 32 -0.77 9.73 3.34
C ARG A 32 -1.90 10.08 4.28
N ARG A 33 -3.13 10.22 3.76
CA ARG A 33 -4.31 10.51 4.58
C ARG A 33 -4.63 9.39 5.57
N THR A 34 -4.36 8.13 5.22
CA THR A 34 -4.53 6.98 6.12
C THR A 34 -3.32 6.73 7.03
N GLY A 35 -2.23 7.48 6.84
CA GLY A 35 -0.97 7.28 7.55
C GLY A 35 -0.29 5.96 7.22
N ALA A 36 -0.61 5.37 6.06
CA ALA A 36 -0.02 4.13 5.55
C ALA A 36 1.18 4.38 4.63
N TRP A 37 1.30 5.58 4.06
CA TRP A 37 2.37 5.94 3.12
C TRP A 37 3.78 5.77 3.70
N ASP A 38 4.03 6.36 4.87
CA ASP A 38 5.38 6.32 5.45
C ASP A 38 5.76 4.89 5.89
N ILE A 39 4.81 4.13 6.46
CA ILE A 39 5.01 2.71 6.84
C ILE A 39 5.28 1.83 5.61
N LEU A 40 4.61 2.12 4.50
CA LEU A 40 4.83 1.42 3.24
C LEU A 40 6.24 1.67 2.72
N LEU A 41 6.73 2.92 2.74
CA LEU A 41 8.09 3.26 2.34
C LEU A 41 9.14 2.65 3.28
N ASP A 42 8.95 2.77 4.59
CA ASP A 42 9.84 2.17 5.59
C ASP A 42 10.02 0.67 5.33
N LYS A 43 8.93 -0.05 5.03
CA LYS A 43 8.97 -1.47 4.71
C LYS A 43 9.61 -1.80 3.35
N LEU A 44 9.55 -0.88 2.39
CA LEU A 44 10.25 -1.04 1.10
C LEU A 44 11.78 -0.91 1.28
N ASP A 45 12.21 -0.02 2.18
CA ASP A 45 13.61 0.24 2.49
C ASP A 45 14.22 -0.81 3.44
N GLU A 46 13.38 -1.53 4.18
CA GLU A 46 13.77 -2.62 5.07
C GLU A 46 14.28 -3.86 4.30
N SER A 47 15.56 -3.81 3.93
CA SER A 47 16.40 -4.96 3.55
C SER A 47 17.03 -5.70 4.75
N LYS A 48 16.59 -5.44 6.00
CA LYS A 48 17.24 -5.95 7.22
C LYS A 48 16.46 -7.07 7.91
N PRO A 49 17.16 -8.08 8.47
CA PRO A 49 16.54 -9.20 9.15
C PRO A 49 15.98 -8.75 10.52
N ALA A 50 14.72 -9.05 10.78
CA ALA A 50 14.10 -8.84 12.08
C ALA A 50 14.65 -9.86 13.07
N SER A 51 15.21 -9.42 14.19
CA SER A 51 15.54 -10.28 15.33
C SER A 51 15.44 -9.48 16.61
N GLN A 52 14.38 -9.71 17.40
CA GLN A 52 14.40 -9.83 18.86
C GLN A 52 12.97 -9.90 19.43
N LYS A 53 12.82 -10.64 20.52
CA LYS A 53 11.57 -10.81 21.28
C LYS A 53 11.03 -9.43 21.70
N LYS A 54 9.80 -9.14 21.28
CA LYS A 54 9.14 -7.83 21.45
C LYS A 54 8.36 -7.75 22.77
N THR A 55 8.25 -6.54 23.28
CA THR A 55 7.41 -6.14 24.41
C THR A 55 5.95 -5.92 23.96
N ARG A 56 4.99 -6.00 24.89
CA ARG A 56 3.54 -5.85 24.60
C ARG A 56 3.16 -4.51 23.94
N SER A 57 3.96 -3.46 24.16
CA SER A 57 3.78 -2.15 23.53
C SER A 57 4.18 -2.20 22.04
N GLU A 58 5.28 -2.88 21.72
CA GLU A 58 5.76 -3.09 20.35
C GLU A 58 4.84 -4.03 19.55
N GLU A 59 4.16 -4.98 20.21
CA GLU A 59 3.14 -5.84 19.57
C GLU A 59 1.91 -5.05 19.09
N LYS A 60 1.49 -4.03 19.85
CA LYS A 60 0.38 -3.16 19.45
C LYS A 60 0.76 -2.29 18.26
N ASP A 61 1.96 -1.72 18.28
CA ASP A 61 2.50 -0.92 17.19
C ASP A 61 2.70 -1.75 15.91
N ASP A 62 3.14 -3.01 16.03
CA ASP A 62 3.24 -3.95 14.92
C ASP A 62 1.87 -4.27 14.31
N LYS A 63 0.85 -4.49 15.13
CA LYS A 63 -0.51 -4.76 14.66
C LYS A 63 -1.10 -3.55 13.92
N ASP A 64 -0.87 -2.35 14.43
CA ASP A 64 -1.31 -1.12 13.78
C ASP A 64 -0.58 -0.88 12.45
N LYS A 65 0.73 -1.16 12.40
CA LYS A 65 1.51 -1.15 11.14
C LYS A 65 0.99 -2.17 10.12
N ALA A 66 0.74 -3.41 10.56
CA ALA A 66 0.20 -4.47 9.71
C ALA A 66 -1.18 -4.10 9.16
N SER A 67 -2.06 -3.56 10.01
CA SER A 67 -3.39 -3.06 9.61
C SER A 67 -3.30 -1.96 8.55
N LYS A 68 -2.36 -1.01 8.70
CA LYS A 68 -2.14 0.04 7.70
C LYS A 68 -1.59 -0.49 6.37
N LEU A 69 -0.72 -1.49 6.41
CA LEU A 69 -0.21 -2.15 5.21
C LEU A 69 -1.28 -2.97 4.47
N ASP A 70 -2.20 -3.59 5.21
CA ASP A 70 -3.38 -4.26 4.66
C ASP A 70 -4.36 -3.27 4.02
N GLN A 71 -4.61 -2.13 4.69
CA GLN A 71 -5.37 -1.03 4.11
C GLN A 71 -4.71 -0.47 2.84
N ALA A 72 -3.38 -0.39 2.82
CA ALA A 72 -2.64 0.03 1.63
C ALA A 72 -2.81 -0.98 0.48
N LEU A 73 -2.76 -2.29 0.76
CA LEU A 73 -3.03 -3.33 -0.25
C LEU A 73 -4.41 -3.15 -0.87
N THR A 74 -5.43 -3.01 -0.03
CA THR A 74 -6.81 -2.81 -0.49
C THR A 74 -6.94 -1.53 -1.32
N THR A 75 -6.32 -0.43 -0.88
CA THR A 75 -6.34 0.86 -1.57
C THR A 75 -5.66 0.78 -2.95
N ILE A 76 -4.51 0.09 -3.03
CA ILE A 76 -3.81 -0.16 -4.30
C ILE A 76 -4.69 -1.04 -5.21
N GLY A 77 -5.19 -2.16 -4.70
CA GLY A 77 -6.06 -3.10 -5.44
C GLY A 77 -7.30 -2.44 -6.03
N LEU A 78 -7.94 -1.54 -5.28
CA LEU A 78 -9.11 -0.79 -5.74
C LEU A 78 -8.79 0.29 -6.76
N THR A 79 -7.52 0.62 -7.01
CA THR A 79 -7.10 1.67 -7.95
C THR A 79 -6.28 1.15 -9.12
N VAL A 80 -6.05 -0.16 -9.21
CA VAL A 80 -5.46 -0.78 -10.40
C VAL A 80 -6.55 -1.26 -11.37
N ASP A 81 -6.22 -1.27 -12.66
CA ASP A 81 -7.05 -1.91 -13.68
C ASP A 81 -6.96 -3.44 -13.55
N THR A 82 -8.02 -4.14 -13.97
CA THR A 82 -8.08 -5.62 -13.92
C THR A 82 -6.95 -6.30 -14.68
N SER A 83 -6.40 -5.68 -15.74
CA SER A 83 -5.23 -6.16 -16.47
C SER A 83 -3.96 -6.26 -15.60
N GLN A 84 -3.90 -5.49 -14.50
CA GLN A 84 -2.74 -5.44 -13.61
C GLN A 84 -2.90 -6.38 -12.39
N TYR A 85 -4.04 -7.05 -12.23
CA TYR A 85 -4.32 -7.88 -11.04
C TYR A 85 -3.31 -9.02 -10.87
N GLN A 86 -2.84 -9.60 -11.98
CA GLN A 86 -1.82 -10.66 -11.97
C GLN A 86 -0.54 -10.29 -11.21
N TYR A 87 -0.21 -9.00 -11.10
CA TYR A 87 0.98 -8.54 -10.39
C TYR A 87 0.78 -8.43 -8.87
N ILE A 88 -0.47 -8.30 -8.40
CA ILE A 88 -0.78 -8.03 -7.00
C ILE A 88 -1.62 -9.10 -6.32
N GLU A 89 -2.23 -10.04 -7.06
CA GLU A 89 -3.14 -11.06 -6.51
C GLU A 89 -2.52 -11.94 -5.41
N ASN A 90 -1.20 -12.17 -5.50
CA ASN A 90 -0.46 -12.99 -4.56
C ASN A 90 0.31 -12.16 -3.51
N CYS A 91 0.12 -10.83 -3.49
CA CYS A 91 0.78 -9.96 -2.53
C CYS A 91 0.08 -10.02 -1.16
N SER A 92 0.87 -10.27 -0.11
CA SER A 92 0.36 -10.36 1.26
C SER A 92 0.12 -9.01 1.94
N ASP A 93 0.63 -7.91 1.38
CA ASP A 93 0.53 -6.57 1.94
C ASP A 93 0.80 -5.48 0.91
N GLY A 94 0.49 -4.23 1.26
CA GLY A 94 0.56 -3.09 0.34
C GLY A 94 1.98 -2.73 -0.10
N ALA A 95 3.01 -3.02 0.72
CA ALA A 95 4.40 -2.79 0.33
C ALA A 95 4.82 -3.74 -0.80
N LYS A 96 4.47 -5.02 -0.68
CA LYS A 96 4.72 -5.99 -1.76
C LYS A 96 3.96 -5.65 -3.04
N ALA A 97 2.68 -5.28 -2.93
CA ALA A 97 1.89 -4.87 -4.09
C ALA A 97 2.47 -3.63 -4.76
N TRP A 98 2.89 -2.64 -3.96
CA TRP A 98 3.55 -1.44 -4.48
C TRP A 98 4.83 -1.77 -5.25
N LYS A 99 5.70 -2.59 -4.65
CA LYS A 99 6.94 -3.03 -5.27
C LYS A 99 6.69 -3.82 -6.56
N ALA A 100 5.75 -4.76 -6.55
CA ALA A 100 5.41 -5.55 -7.72
C ALA A 100 4.95 -4.70 -8.90
N LEU A 101 4.16 -3.64 -8.64
CA LEU A 101 3.74 -2.70 -9.69
C LEU A 101 4.88 -1.79 -10.17
N MET A 102 5.85 -1.47 -9.31
CA MET A 102 7.05 -0.71 -9.69
C MET A 102 8.00 -1.52 -10.57
N ASP A 103 8.16 -2.81 -10.29
CA ASP A 103 9.10 -3.67 -11.01
C ASP A 103 8.64 -4.02 -12.45
N VAL A 104 7.36 -3.76 -12.77
CA VAL A 104 6.76 -4.00 -14.10
C VAL A 104 6.99 -2.83 -15.07
N LEU A 105 7.45 -1.68 -14.58
CA LEU A 105 7.61 -0.43 -15.33
C LEU A 105 9.08 -0.03 -15.50
#